data_AF-A0A7V0VXP9-F1
#
_entry.id   AF-A0A7V0VXP9-F1
#
_cell.length_a   1.000
_cell.length_b   1.000
_cell.length_c   1.000
_cell.angle_alpha   90.00
_cell.angle_beta   90.00
_cell.angle_gamma   90.00
#
_symmetry.space_group_name_H-M   'P 1'
#
loop_
_entity.id
_entity.type
_entity.pdbx_description
1 polymer ?
#
loop_
_entity_poly.entity_id
_entity_poly.type
_entity_poly.pdbx_seq_one_letter_code
_entity_poly.pdbx_strand_id
1 'polypeptide(L)'
;VDGCIDAYADDIFVCGARGIISEPYTNYKEIARKHKDCFLAGEGDNRILTRNIPEEIEAMVKSMVETAKMTGGYMMCIGNHIPWNVTPEGIKQYLDLSAELAHR
;
A
#
# COMPACT_ATOMS: atom_id res chain seq x y z
N VAL A 1 -5.86 9.61 -15.86
CA VAL A 1 -5.97 9.71 -14.38
C VAL A 1 -6.85 8.55 -13.95
N ASP A 2 -6.32 7.33 -13.87
CA ASP A 2 -7.12 6.21 -13.37
C ASP A 2 -6.39 5.52 -12.24
N GLY A 3 -6.47 6.11 -11.05
CA GLY A 3 -5.97 5.52 -9.83
C GLY A 3 -4.73 6.15 -9.20
N CYS A 4 -3.97 7.02 -9.89
CA CYS A 4 -2.96 7.89 -9.23
C CYS A 4 -3.58 9.20 -8.80
N ILE A 5 -3.53 9.44 -7.49
CA ILE A 5 -4.18 10.57 -6.84
C ILE A 5 -3.20 11.66 -6.40
N ASP A 6 -1.93 11.58 -6.80
CA ASP A 6 -0.88 12.51 -6.38
C ASP A 6 -1.28 13.98 -6.55
N ALA A 7 -1.88 14.32 -7.69
CA ALA A 7 -2.32 15.68 -8.01
C ALA A 7 -3.52 16.17 -7.18
N TYR A 8 -4.25 15.27 -6.52
CA TYR A 8 -5.51 15.56 -5.83
C TYR A 8 -5.50 15.17 -4.35
N ALA A 9 -4.40 14.60 -3.86
CA ALA A 9 -4.30 14.11 -2.48
C ALA A 9 -4.62 15.21 -1.47
N ASP A 10 -4.07 16.41 -1.67
CA ASP A 10 -4.31 17.56 -0.79
C ASP A 10 -5.77 17.99 -0.80
N ASP A 11 -6.39 18.08 -1.98
CA ASP A 11 -7.78 18.49 -2.12
C ASP A 11 -8.72 17.51 -1.40
N ILE A 12 -8.40 16.21 -1.45
CA ILE A 12 -9.13 15.16 -0.73
C ILE A 12 -9.04 15.38 0.79
N PHE A 13 -7.85 15.69 1.31
CA PHE A 13 -7.68 15.99 2.74
C PHE A 13 -8.37 17.31 3.14
N VAL A 14 -8.35 18.34 2.29
CA VAL A 14 -9.08 19.60 2.51
C VAL A 14 -10.59 19.36 2.59
N CYS A 15 -11.12 18.40 1.84
CA CYS A 15 -12.52 17.97 1.96
C CYS A 15 -12.86 17.25 3.28
N GLY A 16 -11.87 17.03 4.17
CA GLY A 16 -12.06 16.41 5.47
C GLY A 16 -11.92 14.88 5.47
N ALA A 17 -11.41 14.28 4.39
CA ALA A 17 -11.11 12.86 4.38
C ALA A 17 -10.05 12.51 5.43
N ARG A 18 -10.26 11.41 6.16
CA ARG A 18 -9.27 10.90 7.14
C ARG A 18 -8.11 10.16 6.47
N GLY A 19 -8.30 9.71 5.24
CA GLY A 19 -7.34 8.87 4.56
C GLY A 19 -7.70 8.58 3.13
N ILE A 20 -6.77 7.91 2.45
CA ILE A 20 -6.84 7.62 1.03
C ILE A 20 -6.56 6.14 0.80
N ILE A 21 -7.37 5.52 -0.06
CA ILE A 21 -7.12 4.20 -0.64
C ILE A 21 -6.95 4.41 -2.13
N SER A 22 -5.85 3.91 -2.70
CA SER A 22 -5.49 4.23 -4.08
C SER A 22 -4.69 3.10 -4.74
N GLU A 23 -4.22 3.33 -5.96
CA GLU A 23 -3.46 2.34 -6.72
C GLU A 23 -1.96 2.36 -6.35
N PRO A 24 -1.20 1.29 -6.65
CA PRO A 24 0.20 1.12 -6.21
C PRO A 24 1.18 2.17 -6.75
N TYR A 25 0.77 2.91 -7.79
CA TYR A 25 1.61 3.92 -8.44
C TYR A 25 1.33 5.36 -7.95
N THR A 26 0.46 5.51 -6.94
CA THR A 26 0.36 6.73 -6.10
C THR A 26 1.60 6.86 -5.22
N ASN A 27 2.09 8.08 -5.01
CA ASN A 27 3.25 8.33 -4.18
C ASN A 27 2.88 8.41 -2.69
N TYR A 28 2.67 7.25 -2.07
CA TYR A 28 2.27 7.13 -0.66
C TYR A 28 3.24 7.78 0.32
N LYS A 29 4.56 7.72 0.06
CA LYS A 29 5.56 8.29 0.97
C LYS A 29 5.51 9.81 0.98
N GLU A 30 5.30 10.46 -0.17
CA GLU A 30 5.08 11.91 -0.22
C GLU A 30 3.80 12.32 0.51
N ILE A 31 2.71 11.58 0.30
CA ILE A 31 1.45 11.83 1.00
C ILE A 31 1.62 11.69 2.51
N ALA A 32 2.24 10.61 2.98
CA ALA A 32 2.46 10.35 4.40
C ALA A 32 3.34 11.43 5.06
N ARG A 33 4.36 11.94 4.37
CA ARG A 33 5.20 13.04 4.86
C ARG A 33 4.42 14.35 5.03
N LYS A 34 3.50 14.61 4.10
CA LYS A 34 2.70 15.85 4.08
C LYS A 34 1.52 15.78 5.05
N HIS A 35 0.90 14.62 5.19
CA HIS A 35 -0.33 14.38 5.97
C HIS A 35 -0.08 13.36 7.08
N LYS A 36 0.68 13.74 8.12
CA LYS A 36 1.25 12.80 9.12
C LYS A 36 0.24 11.89 9.83
N ASP A 37 -0.96 12.38 10.12
CA ASP A 37 -1.97 11.62 10.88
C ASP A 37 -3.01 10.92 9.99
N CYS A 38 -2.75 10.84 8.68
CA CYS A 38 -3.70 10.24 7.74
C CYS A 38 -3.75 8.71 7.85
N PHE A 39 -4.85 8.13 7.37
CA PHE A 39 -4.97 6.71 7.06
C PHE A 39 -4.58 6.45 5.58
N LEU A 40 -3.77 5.44 5.30
CA LEU A 40 -3.42 5.03 3.93
C LEU A 40 -3.61 3.51 3.72
N ALA A 41 -3.96 3.12 2.49
CA ALA A 41 -3.99 1.73 2.04
C ALA A 41 -3.85 1.63 0.50
N GLY A 42 -3.32 0.52 -0.01
CA GLY A 42 -3.30 0.21 -1.45
C GLY A 42 -1.93 0.35 -2.14
N GLU A 43 -0.84 0.48 -1.38
CA GLU A 43 0.53 0.57 -1.94
C GLU A 43 1.01 -0.75 -2.56
N GLY A 44 0.51 -1.91 -2.11
CA GLY A 44 0.98 -3.21 -2.58
C GLY A 44 0.58 -3.51 -4.03
N ASP A 45 1.47 -4.10 -4.83
CA ASP A 45 1.24 -4.34 -6.26
C ASP A 45 0.95 -5.82 -6.56
N ASN A 46 -0.23 -6.13 -7.10
CA ASN A 46 -0.62 -7.50 -7.45
C ASN A 46 0.31 -8.12 -8.52
N ARG A 47 1.01 -7.31 -9.33
CA ARG A 47 1.97 -7.80 -10.33
C ARG A 47 3.22 -8.39 -9.67
N ILE A 48 3.61 -7.89 -8.49
CA ILE A 48 4.69 -8.47 -7.68
C ILE A 48 4.26 -9.85 -7.17
N LEU A 49 3.03 -9.96 -6.64
CA LEU A 49 2.48 -11.25 -6.22
C LEU A 49 2.36 -12.25 -7.37
N THR A 50 2.00 -11.78 -8.56
CA THR A 50 1.86 -12.60 -9.76
C THR A 50 3.20 -13.19 -10.21
N ARG A 51 4.30 -12.42 -10.11
CA ARG A 51 5.64 -12.92 -10.43
C ARG A 51 6.16 -13.94 -9.43
N ASN A 52 5.66 -13.88 -8.18
CA ASN A 52 5.97 -14.83 -7.12
C ASN A 52 7.49 -14.99 -6.88
N ILE A 53 8.21 -13.87 -6.93
CA ILE A 53 9.64 -13.81 -6.59
C ILE A 53 9.74 -13.41 -5.11
N PRO A 54 10.22 -14.31 -4.22
CA PRO A 54 10.15 -14.09 -2.77
C PRO A 54 10.78 -12.77 -2.31
N GLU A 55 11.91 -12.40 -2.89
CA GLU A 55 12.67 -11.20 -2.53
C GLU A 55 11.92 -9.91 -2.94
N GLU A 56 11.18 -9.94 -4.05
CA GLU A 56 10.37 -8.80 -4.48
C GLU A 56 9.15 -8.60 -3.55
N ILE A 57 8.52 -9.70 -3.12
CA ILE A 57 7.40 -9.64 -2.18
C ILE A 57 7.87 -9.10 -0.83
N GLU A 58 9.01 -9.58 -0.33
CA GLU A 58 9.60 -9.08 0.91
C GLU A 58 9.98 -7.61 0.82
N ALA A 59 10.61 -7.17 -0.27
CA ALA A 59 10.94 -5.77 -0.50
C ALA A 59 9.70 -4.87 -0.55
N MET A 60 8.63 -5.33 -1.22
CA MET A 60 7.34 -4.63 -1.26
C MET A 60 6.75 -4.46 0.15
N VAL A 61 6.66 -5.55 0.92
CA VAL A 61 6.10 -5.50 2.28
C VAL A 61 6.93 -4.57 3.19
N LYS A 62 8.27 -4.62 3.10
CA LYS A 62 9.14 -3.70 3.85
C LYS A 62 8.91 -2.24 3.47
N SER A 63 8.73 -1.93 2.19
CA SER A 63 8.37 -0.58 1.72
C SER A 63 7.03 -0.12 2.30
N MET A 64 6.02 -0.99 2.31
CA MET A 64 4.71 -0.69 2.88
C MET A 64 4.80 -0.44 4.39
N VAL A 65 5.59 -1.23 5.12
CA VAL A 65 5.84 -1.02 6.55
C VAL A 65 6.57 0.30 6.81
N GLU A 66 7.49 0.70 5.93
CA GLU A 66 8.14 2.01 6.01
C GLU A 66 7.12 3.15 5.90
N THR A 67 6.22 3.09 4.91
CA THR A 67 5.10 4.03 4.78
C THR A 67 4.20 4.02 6.02
N ALA A 68 3.86 2.83 6.52
CA ALA A 68 3.03 2.66 7.72
C ALA A 68 3.63 3.31 8.97
N LYS A 69 4.95 3.42 9.07
CA LYS A 69 5.63 4.12 10.18
C LYS A 69 5.56 5.64 10.07
N MET A 70 5.24 6.18 8.90
CA MET A 70 5.12 7.62 8.66
C MET A 70 3.70 8.15 8.94
N THR A 71 2.69 7.28 9.02
CA THR A 71 1.27 7.66 9.10
C THR A 71 0.62 7.43 10.47
N GLY A 72 -0.52 8.07 10.69
CA GLY A 72 -1.39 7.84 11.86
C GLY A 72 -2.18 6.52 11.77
N GLY A 73 -2.46 6.04 10.54
CA GLY A 73 -3.06 4.74 10.29
C GLY A 73 -2.61 4.14 8.96
N TYR A 74 -2.49 2.82 8.91
CA TYR A 74 -2.12 2.11 7.69
C TYR A 74 -2.79 0.73 7.66
N MET A 75 -3.35 0.36 6.52
CA MET A 75 -3.82 -1.01 6.27
C MET A 75 -2.94 -1.65 5.20
N MET A 76 -2.33 -2.78 5.55
CA MET A 76 -1.61 -3.62 4.59
C MET A 76 -2.62 -4.07 3.52
N CYS A 77 -2.50 -3.50 2.32
CA CYS A 77 -3.46 -3.71 1.25
C CYS A 77 -2.75 -3.68 -0.09
N ILE A 78 -3.07 -4.68 -0.93
CA ILE A 78 -2.73 -4.69 -2.35
C ILE A 78 -3.69 -3.73 -3.05
N GLY A 79 -3.13 -2.73 -3.73
CA GLY A 79 -3.86 -1.83 -4.61
C GLY A 79 -4.39 -2.56 -5.84
N ASN A 80 -5.52 -2.10 -6.33
CA ASN A 80 -6.40 -2.84 -7.22
C ASN A 80 -6.93 -4.15 -6.61
N HIS A 81 -7.73 -4.88 -7.38
CA HIS A 81 -8.10 -6.24 -7.06
C HIS A 81 -6.91 -7.20 -7.23
N ILE A 82 -6.94 -8.31 -6.46
CA ILE A 82 -6.10 -9.49 -6.71
C ILE A 82 -6.80 -10.29 -7.82
N PRO A 83 -6.29 -10.30 -9.07
CA PRO A 83 -6.93 -11.04 -10.14
C PRO A 83 -6.73 -12.55 -9.98
N TRP A 84 -7.53 -13.32 -10.73
CA TRP A 84 -7.57 -14.78 -10.66
C TRP A 84 -6.23 -15.49 -10.96
N ASN A 85 -5.29 -14.81 -11.63
CA ASN A 85 -4.00 -15.35 -12.05
C ASN A 85 -2.86 -15.07 -11.05
N VAL A 86 -3.13 -14.44 -9.90
CA VAL A 86 -2.15 -14.33 -8.81
C VAL A 86 -1.99 -15.68 -8.14
N THR A 87 -0.74 -16.09 -7.87
CA THR A 87 -0.48 -17.41 -7.27
C THR A 87 -0.90 -17.44 -5.79
N PRO A 88 -1.48 -18.55 -5.30
CA PRO A 88 -1.77 -18.73 -3.87
C PRO A 88 -0.52 -18.57 -2.99
N GLU A 89 0.65 -19.01 -3.47
CA GLU A 89 1.92 -18.91 -2.76
C GLU A 89 2.34 -17.45 -2.57
N GLY A 90 2.22 -16.63 -3.62
CA GLY A 90 2.54 -15.20 -3.55
C GLY A 90 1.61 -14.46 -2.59
N ILE A 91 0.32 -14.79 -2.60
CA ILE A 91 -0.66 -14.27 -1.65
C ILE A 91 -0.29 -14.67 -0.22
N LYS A 92 -0.01 -15.96 0.00
CA LYS A 92 0.35 -16.47 1.33
C LYS A 92 1.60 -15.78 1.86
N GLN A 93 2.65 -15.65 1.03
CA GLN A 93 3.89 -15.00 1.45
C GLN A 93 3.67 -13.54 1.85
N TYR A 94 2.87 -12.79 1.08
CA TYR A 94 2.48 -11.42 1.44
C TYR A 94 1.74 -11.36 2.78
N LEU A 95 0.79 -12.27 3.02
CA LEU A 95 0.01 -12.31 4.26
C LEU A 95 0.88 -12.69 5.47
N ASP A 96 1.75 -13.69 5.32
CA ASP A 96 2.68 -14.12 6.37
C ASP A 96 3.63 -12.97 6.75
N LEU A 97 4.27 -12.33 5.77
CA LEU A 97 5.17 -11.19 6.00
C LEU A 97 4.45 -10.00 6.60
N SER A 98 3.20 -9.73 6.19
CA SER A 98 2.39 -8.68 6.79
C SER A 98 2.08 -8.98 8.25
N ALA A 99 1.76 -10.23 8.58
CA ALA A 99 1.52 -10.65 9.97
C ALA A 99 2.79 -10.55 10.83
N GLU A 100 3.96 -10.86 10.26
CA GLU A 100 5.25 -10.81 10.95
C GLU A 100 5.79 -9.39 11.12
N LEU A 101 5.69 -8.53 10.10
CA LEU A 101 6.40 -7.25 10.06
C LEU A 101 5.52 -6.03 10.33
N ALA A 102 4.20 -6.13 10.12
CA ALA A 102 3.27 -4.99 10.20
C ALA A 102 2.53 -4.92 11.55
N HIS A 103 3.22 -5.19 12.65
CA HIS A 103 2.72 -4.94 14.00
C HIS A 103 3.29 -3.62 14.57
N ARG A 104 2.54 -2.99 15.48
CA ARG A 104 2.97 -1.83 16.27
C ARG A 104 3.00 -2.18 17.74
#